data_AF-A0A8B6BNT7-F1
#
_entry.id   AF-A0A8B6BNT7-F1
#
_cell.length_a   1.000
_cell.length_b   1.000
_cell.length_c   1.000
_cell.angle_alpha   90.00
_cell.angle_beta   90.00
_cell.angle_gamma   90.00
#
_symmetry.space_group_name_H-M   'P 1'
#
loop_
_entity.id
_entity.type
_entity.pdbx_description
1 polymer ?
#
loop_
_entity_poly.entity_id
_entity_poly.type
_entity_poly.pdbx_seq_one_letter_code
_entity_poly.pdbx_strand_id
1 'polypeptide(L)'
;MAYGYRMDLSKTELKVKGEMEILFNLKTCIQKKKKTLSEAFNLIERDLTGSIDDVQNIVKGVADKYLATTKTHLIKQENISDSELQQVEMTENGYKTFIKTLTELKKEKHDGSFVTRFMWLQDDMANLKEMPSVQSEGRLQSFDRSAILSTIANEITLRDPGDKKQQKSQIEEEQTPLATYVDKTVLEDFEKLQRVNEKLKAKHRETRNDLKTARKDLNNRNMEVEEMSLIIKNLAKRNQDLENQIERFLSKDTKFENTESRLKEANDIIQTLKDENDRCDNYKAAYQKMQITIQTQEERLANMKRPQTAQSRQYREMQTMVETLKWEKESLMQRLSKVPGMKMKDNNPSIADLSDPNRPEKLSEKFREIYDNAWTNLLDYITEKTGDSDDICIKQIVSAQMVCTFGVLTNKFLY
;
A
#
# COMPACT_ATOMS: atom_id res chain seq x y z
N MET A 1 -46.87 -2.15 22.02
CA MET A 1 -45.53 -2.79 21.87
C MET A 1 -45.04 -2.91 20.42
N ALA A 2 -45.91 -2.94 19.39
CA ALA A 2 -45.46 -3.07 17.99
C ALA A 2 -44.74 -1.85 17.39
N TYR A 3 -44.84 -0.66 18.00
CA TYR A 3 -44.19 0.56 17.50
C TYR A 3 -42.72 0.73 17.95
N GLY A 4 -42.25 -0.01 18.96
CA GLY A 4 -40.86 0.06 19.43
C GLY A 4 -39.87 -0.64 18.49
N TYR A 5 -40.23 -1.82 17.98
CA TYR A 5 -39.35 -2.63 17.11
C TYR A 5 -39.12 -2.04 15.71
N ARG A 6 -39.96 -1.10 15.26
CA ARG A 6 -39.81 -0.49 13.92
C ARG A 6 -38.73 0.60 13.89
N MET A 7 -38.39 1.19 15.03
CA MET A 7 -37.35 2.24 15.11
C MET A 7 -35.93 1.68 15.20
N ASP A 8 -35.72 0.46 15.69
CA ASP A 8 -34.39 -0.13 15.75
C ASP A 8 -33.91 -0.67 14.40
N LEU A 9 -34.81 -1.18 13.56
CA LEU A 9 -34.48 -1.65 12.21
C LEU A 9 -33.96 -0.52 11.31
N SER A 10 -34.52 0.70 11.41
CA SER A 10 -34.08 1.83 10.58
C SER A 10 -32.69 2.32 10.97
N LYS A 11 -32.33 2.27 12.27
CA LYS A 11 -30.98 2.60 12.74
C LYS A 11 -29.94 1.59 12.27
N THR A 12 -30.28 0.29 12.28
CA THR A 12 -29.38 -0.74 11.75
C THR A 12 -29.21 -0.64 10.23
N GLU A 13 -30.28 -0.35 9.47
CA GLU A 13 -30.18 -0.15 8.02
C GLU A 13 -29.33 1.08 7.65
N LEU A 14 -29.49 2.19 8.37
CA LEU A 14 -28.67 3.39 8.19
C LEU A 14 -27.18 3.12 8.48
N LYS A 15 -26.88 2.34 9.53
CA LYS A 15 -25.50 1.97 9.87
C LYS A 15 -24.87 1.07 8.80
N VAL A 16 -25.59 0.07 8.31
CA VAL A 16 -25.12 -0.84 7.24
C VAL A 16 -24.91 -0.09 5.92
N LYS A 17 -25.78 0.88 5.60
CA LYS A 17 -25.58 1.74 4.42
C LYS A 17 -24.29 2.57 4.52
N GLY A 18 -24.03 3.18 5.68
CA GLY A 18 -22.81 3.95 5.91
C GLY A 18 -21.54 3.07 5.80
N GLU A 19 -21.56 1.87 6.37
CA GLU A 19 -20.44 0.92 6.27
C GLU A 19 -20.22 0.42 4.83
N MET A 20 -21.27 0.18 4.05
CA MET A 20 -21.15 -0.18 2.63
C MET A 20 -20.57 0.96 1.78
N GLU A 21 -20.94 2.21 2.05
CA GLU A 21 -20.41 3.38 1.35
C GLU A 21 -18.90 3.57 1.64
N ILE A 22 -18.49 3.36 2.88
CA ILE A 22 -17.06 3.36 3.27
C ILE A 22 -16.30 2.25 2.52
N LEU A 23 -16.83 1.02 2.47
CA LEU A 23 -16.20 -0.09 1.74
C LEU A 23 -16.11 0.17 0.24
N PHE A 24 -17.13 0.81 -0.37
CA PHE A 24 -17.12 1.18 -1.77
C PHE A 24 -16.04 2.24 -2.08
N ASN A 25 -15.91 3.25 -1.21
CA ASN A 25 -14.88 4.28 -1.30
C ASN A 25 -13.47 3.69 -1.09
N LEU A 26 -13.32 2.73 -0.18
CA LEU A 26 -12.05 2.02 0.03
C LEU A 26 -11.66 1.20 -1.21
N LYS A 27 -12.61 0.46 -1.80
CA LYS A 27 -12.39 -0.34 -3.02
C LYS A 27 -11.96 0.52 -4.21
N THR A 28 -12.59 1.67 -4.40
CA THR A 28 -12.21 2.61 -5.49
C THR A 28 -10.84 3.25 -5.25
N CYS A 29 -10.48 3.55 -4.00
CA CYS A 29 -9.14 4.03 -3.64
C CYS A 29 -8.05 2.98 -3.92
N ILE A 30 -8.29 1.71 -3.54
CA ILE A 30 -7.38 0.59 -3.82
C ILE A 30 -7.18 0.39 -5.32
N GLN A 31 -8.26 0.45 -6.12
CA GLN A 31 -8.16 0.33 -7.58
C GLN A 31 -7.36 1.47 -8.22
N LYS A 32 -7.52 2.72 -7.73
CA LYS A 32 -6.70 3.85 -8.18
C LYS A 32 -5.23 3.63 -7.84
N LYS A 33 -4.89 3.23 -6.61
CA LYS A 33 -3.50 2.93 -6.21
C LYS A 33 -2.88 1.79 -7.04
N LYS A 34 -3.64 0.73 -7.31
CA LYS A 34 -3.18 -0.39 -8.16
C LYS A 34 -2.86 0.07 -9.58
N LYS A 35 -3.69 0.95 -10.15
CA LYS A 35 -3.43 1.54 -11.47
C LYS A 35 -2.14 2.38 -11.47
N THR A 36 -1.97 3.26 -10.48
CA THR A 36 -0.76 4.09 -10.37
C THR A 36 0.51 3.26 -10.16
N LEU A 37 0.45 2.19 -9.36
CA LEU A 37 1.58 1.26 -9.19
C LEU A 37 1.91 0.53 -10.50
N SER A 38 0.90 0.07 -11.24
CA SER A 38 1.13 -0.56 -12.55
C SER A 38 1.76 0.41 -13.55
N GLU A 39 1.35 1.67 -13.57
CA GLU A 39 1.95 2.71 -14.41
C GLU A 39 3.39 3.00 -14.01
N ALA A 40 3.69 3.06 -12.70
CA ALA A 40 5.05 3.24 -12.19
C ALA A 40 5.95 2.04 -12.52
N PHE A 41 5.44 0.80 -12.39
CA PHE A 41 6.17 -0.40 -12.80
C PHE A 41 6.48 -0.40 -14.30
N ASN A 42 5.52 -0.01 -15.15
CA ASN A 42 5.75 0.09 -16.59
C ASN A 42 6.80 1.17 -16.94
N LEU A 43 6.84 2.28 -16.19
CA LEU A 43 7.87 3.32 -16.34
C LEU A 43 9.26 2.80 -15.94
N ILE A 44 9.36 2.13 -14.79
CA ILE A 44 10.60 1.52 -14.31
C ILE A 44 11.08 0.43 -15.29
N GLU A 45 10.17 -0.40 -15.81
CA GLU A 45 10.49 -1.44 -16.79
C GLU A 45 11.02 -0.83 -18.09
N ARG A 46 10.43 0.29 -18.56
CA ARG A 46 10.87 1.01 -19.75
C ARG A 46 12.25 1.66 -19.57
N ASP A 47 12.52 2.21 -18.39
CA ASP A 47 13.81 2.84 -18.08
C ASP A 47 14.91 1.79 -17.86
N LEU A 48 14.60 0.65 -17.24
CA LEU A 48 15.51 -0.47 -17.07
C LEU A 48 15.83 -1.17 -18.39
N THR A 49 14.83 -1.40 -19.26
CA THR A 49 15.08 -2.01 -20.58
C THR A 49 15.93 -1.11 -21.47
N GLY A 50 15.71 0.22 -21.45
CA GLY A 50 16.59 1.18 -22.13
C GLY A 50 18.01 1.14 -21.58
N SER A 51 18.17 1.12 -20.26
CA SER A 51 19.50 1.06 -19.63
C SER A 51 20.24 -0.25 -19.89
N ILE A 52 19.55 -1.40 -19.95
CA ILE A 52 20.16 -2.71 -20.27
C ILE A 52 20.67 -2.72 -21.71
N ASP A 53 19.92 -2.18 -22.67
CA ASP A 53 20.35 -2.12 -24.07
C ASP A 53 21.56 -1.18 -24.24
N ASP A 54 21.59 -0.06 -23.51
CA ASP A 54 22.75 0.85 -23.48
C ASP A 54 23.98 0.16 -22.86
N VAL A 55 23.81 -0.57 -21.75
CA VAL A 55 24.89 -1.33 -21.11
C VAL A 55 25.40 -2.44 -22.02
N GLN A 56 24.52 -3.19 -22.70
CA GLN A 56 24.93 -4.21 -23.67
C GLN A 56 25.74 -3.61 -24.82
N ASN A 57 25.32 -2.44 -25.34
CA ASN A 57 26.04 -1.76 -26.41
C ASN A 57 27.40 -1.22 -25.96
N ILE A 58 27.50 -0.67 -24.74
CA ILE A 58 28.76 -0.20 -24.16
C ILE A 58 29.71 -1.37 -23.91
N VAL A 59 29.24 -2.44 -23.26
CA VAL A 59 30.04 -3.63 -22.95
C VAL A 59 30.55 -4.28 -24.22
N LYS A 60 29.70 -4.38 -25.26
CA LYS A 60 30.10 -4.88 -26.58
C LYS A 60 31.16 -3.99 -27.23
N GLY A 61 30.95 -2.67 -27.25
CA GLY A 61 31.91 -1.73 -27.83
C GLY A 61 33.27 -1.71 -27.12
N VAL A 62 33.30 -1.84 -25.80
CA VAL A 62 34.54 -1.93 -25.01
C VAL A 62 35.28 -3.23 -25.31
N ALA A 63 34.57 -4.36 -25.36
CA ALA A 63 35.19 -5.65 -25.64
C ALA A 63 35.71 -5.75 -27.07
N ASP A 64 34.96 -5.29 -28.06
CA ASP A 64 35.41 -5.25 -29.46
C ASP A 64 36.68 -4.43 -29.61
N LYS A 65 36.77 -3.29 -28.90
CA LYS A 65 37.95 -2.42 -28.88
C LYS A 65 39.13 -3.06 -28.17
N TYR A 66 38.91 -3.75 -27.06
CA TYR A 66 39.94 -4.49 -26.35
C TYR A 66 40.49 -5.63 -27.20
N LEU A 67 39.60 -6.46 -27.76
CA LEU A 67 39.97 -7.59 -28.63
C LEU A 67 40.76 -7.13 -29.86
N ALA A 68 40.33 -6.03 -30.51
CA ALA A 68 41.04 -5.44 -31.64
C ALA A 68 42.44 -4.93 -31.24
N THR A 69 42.55 -4.27 -30.09
CA THR A 69 43.83 -3.76 -29.58
C THR A 69 44.78 -4.90 -29.25
N THR A 70 44.31 -5.92 -28.53
CA THR A 70 45.09 -7.10 -28.16
C THR A 70 45.54 -7.89 -29.38
N LYS A 71 44.64 -8.14 -30.36
CA LYS A 71 45.01 -8.78 -31.64
C LYS A 71 46.05 -7.95 -32.41
N THR A 72 45.92 -6.63 -32.46
CA THR A 72 46.90 -5.75 -33.12
C THR A 72 48.24 -5.75 -32.39
N HIS A 73 48.24 -5.82 -31.06
CA HIS A 73 49.46 -5.83 -30.26
C HIS A 73 50.20 -7.16 -30.40
N LEU A 74 49.45 -8.26 -30.47
CA LEU A 74 49.97 -9.61 -30.68
C LEU A 74 50.53 -9.78 -32.09
N ILE A 75 49.83 -9.34 -33.14
CA ILE A 75 50.33 -9.40 -34.53
C ILE A 75 51.66 -8.65 -34.72
N LYS A 76 51.94 -7.65 -33.87
CA LYS A 76 53.19 -6.87 -33.90
C LYS A 76 54.35 -7.51 -33.13
N GLN A 77 54.11 -8.54 -32.32
CA GLN A 77 55.15 -9.27 -31.62
C GLN A 77 55.45 -10.56 -32.38
N GLU A 78 56.60 -10.64 -33.06
CA GLU A 78 56.95 -11.76 -33.96
C GLU A 78 57.18 -13.12 -33.27
N ASN A 79 57.04 -13.23 -31.94
CA ASN A 79 57.19 -14.49 -31.20
C ASN A 79 56.20 -14.57 -30.04
N ILE A 80 54.97 -15.00 -30.32
CA ILE A 80 53.97 -15.32 -29.29
C ILE A 80 54.00 -16.81 -29.02
N SER A 81 53.99 -17.19 -27.75
CA SER A 81 53.90 -18.61 -27.37
C SER A 81 52.47 -19.14 -27.56
N ASP A 82 52.32 -20.41 -27.94
CA ASP A 82 51.00 -21.07 -28.07
C ASP A 82 50.14 -20.94 -26.80
N SER A 83 50.79 -20.86 -25.63
CA SER A 83 50.17 -20.60 -24.32
C SER A 83 49.46 -19.25 -24.24
N GLU A 84 50.07 -18.17 -24.76
CA GLU A 84 49.48 -16.84 -24.75
C GLU A 84 48.33 -16.73 -25.75
N LEU A 85 48.45 -17.41 -26.90
CA LEU A 85 47.36 -17.52 -27.88
C LEU A 85 46.14 -18.24 -27.27
N GLN A 86 46.38 -19.31 -26.52
CA GLN A 86 45.35 -20.09 -25.84
C GLN A 86 44.64 -19.28 -24.73
N GLN A 87 45.34 -18.42 -24.00
CA GLN A 87 44.73 -17.51 -23.01
C GLN A 87 43.82 -16.46 -23.67
N VAL A 88 44.19 -15.96 -24.85
CA VAL A 88 43.33 -15.03 -25.62
C VAL A 88 42.08 -15.73 -26.16
N GLU A 89 42.20 -16.98 -26.62
CA GLU A 89 41.03 -17.76 -27.03
C GLU A 89 40.10 -18.10 -25.85
N MET A 90 40.65 -18.40 -24.67
CA MET A 90 39.86 -18.65 -23.46
C MET A 90 39.09 -17.39 -23.02
N THR A 91 39.71 -16.21 -23.10
CA THR A 91 39.03 -14.94 -22.79
C THR A 91 37.98 -14.56 -23.84
N GLU A 92 38.22 -14.83 -25.13
CA GLU A 92 37.22 -14.62 -26.20
C GLU A 92 36.00 -15.56 -26.01
N ASN A 93 36.22 -16.82 -25.63
CA ASN A 93 35.14 -17.78 -25.37
C ASN A 93 34.36 -17.47 -24.09
N GLY A 94 35.04 -17.03 -23.02
CA GLY A 94 34.38 -16.56 -21.80
C GLY A 94 33.46 -15.37 -22.09
N TYR A 95 33.93 -14.42 -22.91
CA TYR A 95 33.13 -13.26 -23.30
C TYR A 95 31.93 -13.61 -24.19
N LYS A 96 32.11 -14.49 -25.19
CA LYS A 96 31.00 -15.00 -26.02
C LYS A 96 29.94 -15.71 -25.17
N THR A 97 30.37 -16.47 -24.17
CA THR A 97 29.48 -17.15 -23.23
C THR A 97 28.68 -16.12 -22.42
N PHE A 98 29.33 -15.09 -21.87
CA PHE A 98 28.67 -14.01 -21.14
C PHE A 98 27.61 -13.27 -21.97
N ILE A 99 27.93 -12.89 -23.21
CA ILE A 99 26.99 -12.24 -24.13
C ILE A 99 25.81 -13.16 -24.48
N LYS A 100 26.07 -14.46 -24.66
CA LYS A 100 25.01 -15.45 -24.88
C LYS A 100 24.07 -15.54 -23.67
N THR A 101 24.60 -15.60 -22.46
CA THR A 101 23.80 -15.63 -21.21
C THR A 101 22.96 -14.36 -21.06
N LEU A 102 23.52 -13.18 -21.34
CA LEU A 102 22.75 -11.91 -21.33
C LEU A 102 21.64 -11.89 -22.40
N THR A 103 21.87 -12.50 -23.55
CA THR A 103 20.87 -12.60 -24.63
C THR A 103 19.77 -13.61 -24.31
N GLU A 104 20.10 -14.70 -23.61
CA GLU A 104 19.14 -15.69 -23.11
C GLU A 104 18.27 -15.11 -21.98
N LEU A 105 18.87 -14.35 -21.06
CA LEU A 105 18.15 -13.60 -20.02
C LEU A 105 17.16 -12.56 -20.61
N LYS A 106 17.45 -11.99 -21.78
CA LYS A 106 16.53 -11.09 -22.50
C LYS A 106 15.33 -11.82 -23.12
N LYS A 107 15.44 -13.13 -23.40
CA LYS A 107 14.37 -13.94 -24.02
C LYS A 107 13.39 -14.53 -23.00
N GLU A 108 13.82 -14.74 -21.76
CA GLU A 108 12.95 -15.18 -20.66
C GLU A 108 12.08 -14.01 -20.18
N LYS A 109 10.93 -13.79 -20.81
CA LYS A 109 9.87 -12.92 -20.27
C LYS A 109 9.10 -13.66 -19.15
N HIS A 110 8.92 -12.96 -18.03
CA HIS A 110 7.86 -13.19 -17.03
C HIS A 110 8.01 -14.31 -15.97
N ASP A 111 9.20 -14.67 -15.51
CA ASP A 111 9.29 -15.25 -14.17
C ASP A 111 10.22 -14.43 -13.26
N GLY A 112 9.93 -14.41 -11.97
CA GLY A 112 10.74 -13.71 -10.97
C GLY A 112 12.17 -14.27 -10.82
N SER A 113 12.62 -15.21 -11.66
CA SER A 113 13.97 -15.76 -11.63
C SER A 113 15.02 -14.80 -12.19
N PHE A 114 14.62 -13.77 -12.94
CA PHE A 114 15.54 -12.76 -13.49
C PHE A 114 16.37 -12.09 -12.39
N VAL A 115 15.74 -11.65 -11.29
CA VAL A 115 16.44 -11.00 -10.17
C VAL A 115 17.37 -11.99 -9.46
N THR A 116 16.95 -13.24 -9.32
CA THR A 116 17.74 -14.28 -8.64
C THR A 116 18.96 -14.70 -9.46
N ARG A 117 18.83 -14.84 -10.79
CA ARG A 117 19.95 -15.16 -11.70
C ARG A 117 20.89 -13.97 -11.91
N PHE A 118 20.37 -12.74 -11.88
CA PHE A 118 21.21 -11.53 -11.94
C PHE A 118 22.10 -11.41 -10.70
N MET A 119 21.59 -11.74 -9.51
CA MET A 119 22.40 -11.80 -8.27
C MET A 119 23.49 -12.88 -8.36
N TRP A 120 23.19 -14.06 -8.91
CA TRP A 120 24.19 -15.12 -9.15
C TRP A 120 25.31 -14.69 -10.12
N LEU A 121 24.95 -13.98 -11.21
CA LEU A 121 25.93 -13.43 -12.15
C LEU A 121 26.85 -12.38 -11.51
N GLN A 122 26.34 -11.65 -10.51
CA GLN A 122 27.11 -10.66 -9.76
C GLN A 122 28.13 -11.32 -8.82
N ASP A 123 27.77 -12.45 -8.20
CA ASP A 123 28.68 -13.29 -7.39
C ASP A 123 29.74 -13.98 -8.25
N ASP A 124 29.39 -14.51 -9.43
CA ASP A 124 30.34 -15.11 -10.36
C ASP A 124 31.37 -14.08 -10.89
N MET A 125 30.95 -12.83 -11.10
CA MET A 125 31.85 -11.73 -11.47
C MET A 125 32.72 -11.25 -10.30
N ALA A 126 32.27 -11.40 -9.05
CA ALA A 126 33.09 -11.13 -7.88
C ALA A 126 34.20 -12.19 -7.72
N ASN A 127 33.91 -13.46 -8.05
CA ASN A 127 34.89 -14.54 -8.01
C ASN A 127 35.97 -14.44 -9.11
N LEU A 128 35.68 -13.76 -10.23
CA LEU A 128 36.67 -13.46 -11.27
C LEU A 128 37.68 -12.36 -10.88
N LYS A 129 37.42 -11.59 -9.81
CA LYS A 129 38.37 -10.59 -9.27
C LYS A 129 39.47 -11.19 -8.40
N GLU A 130 39.37 -12.46 -8.00
CA GLU A 130 40.41 -13.15 -7.24
C GLU A 130 41.40 -13.85 -8.18
N MET A 131 42.13 -13.06 -8.98
CA MET A 131 43.41 -13.51 -9.53
C MET A 131 44.54 -13.01 -8.62
N PRO A 132 45.57 -13.84 -8.34
CA PRO A 132 46.63 -13.46 -7.42
C PRO A 132 47.42 -12.28 -8.00
N SER A 133 47.39 -11.16 -7.28
CA SER A 133 48.25 -10.03 -7.56
C SER A 133 49.70 -10.40 -7.23
N VAL A 134 50.58 -10.27 -8.22
CA VAL A 134 52.03 -10.34 -8.04
C VAL A 134 52.43 -9.12 -7.21
N GLN A 135 52.69 -9.35 -5.92
CA GLN A 135 53.26 -8.35 -5.03
C GLN A 135 54.73 -8.12 -5.41
N SER A 136 55.07 -6.90 -5.83
CA SER A 136 56.44 -6.39 -5.77
C SER A 136 56.50 -5.30 -4.70
N GLU A 137 56.88 -5.70 -3.49
CA GLU A 137 57.27 -4.76 -2.44
C GLU A 137 58.61 -4.11 -2.80
N GLY A 138 58.61 -2.77 -2.88
CA GLY A 138 59.81 -1.96 -3.03
C GLY A 138 59.63 -0.65 -2.29
N ARG A 139 59.96 -0.63 -0.99
CA ARG A 139 60.08 0.60 -0.19
C ARG A 139 61.24 1.43 -0.73
N LEU A 140 60.98 2.69 -1.09
CA LEU A 140 62.01 3.73 -1.17
C LEU A 140 61.64 4.86 -0.22
N GLN A 141 62.52 5.05 0.76
CA GLN A 141 62.49 6.14 1.72
C GLN A 141 62.78 7.47 1.00
N SER A 142 62.00 8.49 1.35
CA SER A 142 62.17 9.88 0.93
C SER A 142 63.50 10.45 1.47
N PHE A 143 64.38 10.88 0.56
CA PHE A 143 65.55 11.69 0.88
C PHE A 143 65.23 13.17 0.63
N ASP A 144 65.29 13.97 1.69
CA ASP A 144 65.10 15.42 1.68
C ASP A 144 66.33 16.11 1.06
N ARG A 145 66.16 16.72 -0.12
CA ARG A 145 67.21 17.45 -0.87
C ARG A 145 67.20 18.96 -0.60
N SER A 146 66.45 19.44 0.40
CA SER A 146 66.36 20.87 0.69
C SER A 146 67.57 21.44 1.47
N ALA A 147 68.48 20.61 1.98
CA ALA A 147 69.55 21.05 2.88
C ALA A 147 70.93 21.28 2.22
N ILE A 148 71.13 20.90 0.95
CA ILE A 148 72.47 20.96 0.31
C ILE A 148 72.62 22.13 -0.68
N LEU A 149 71.51 22.71 -1.15
CA LEU A 149 71.55 23.79 -2.15
C LEU A 149 71.65 25.21 -1.55
N SER A 150 71.55 25.38 -0.22
CA SER A 150 71.75 26.69 0.42
C SER A 150 73.21 27.00 0.80
N THR A 151 74.10 26.00 0.78
CA THR A 151 75.50 26.17 1.21
C THR A 151 76.45 26.56 0.08
N ILE A 152 76.09 26.31 -1.19
CA ILE A 152 76.98 26.59 -2.34
C ILE A 152 76.71 27.98 -2.97
N ALA A 153 75.57 28.60 -2.69
CA ALA A 153 75.22 29.90 -3.27
C ALA A 153 75.89 31.12 -2.58
N ASN A 154 76.59 30.93 -1.45
CA ASN A 154 77.19 32.03 -0.67
C ASN A 154 78.72 32.19 -0.82
N GLU A 155 79.38 31.45 -1.72
CA GLU A 155 80.85 31.51 -1.90
C GLU A 155 81.35 32.03 -3.26
N ILE A 156 80.47 32.55 -4.14
CA ILE A 156 80.88 33.13 -5.45
C ILE A 156 80.35 34.56 -5.65
N THR A 157 80.45 35.38 -4.60
CA THR A 157 80.38 36.84 -4.73
C THR A 157 81.46 37.45 -3.86
N LEU A 158 82.70 37.46 -4.35
CA LEU A 158 83.79 38.36 -3.98
C LEU A 158 85.00 38.05 -4.88
N ARG A 159 85.04 38.62 -6.09
CA ARG A 159 86.29 38.95 -6.80
C ARG A 159 86.03 40.01 -7.87
N ASP A 160 86.07 41.22 -7.37
CA ASP A 160 86.47 42.46 -8.03
C ASP A 160 87.50 42.27 -9.16
N PRO A 161 87.22 42.69 -10.42
CA PRO A 161 88.24 42.93 -11.42
C PRO A 161 88.73 44.39 -11.28
N GLY A 162 89.54 44.63 -10.25
CA GLY A 162 90.31 45.85 -10.11
C GLY A 162 91.32 46.03 -11.25
N ASP A 163 91.29 47.23 -11.82
CA ASP A 163 92.42 47.98 -12.39
C ASP A 163 93.69 47.20 -12.75
N LYS A 164 93.87 46.92 -14.05
CA LYS A 164 95.20 46.85 -14.69
C LYS A 164 95.15 47.40 -16.11
N LYS A 165 95.07 48.72 -16.21
CA LYS A 165 95.41 49.50 -17.42
C LYS A 165 96.41 50.61 -17.09
N GLN A 166 97.47 50.28 -16.37
CA GLN A 166 98.68 51.09 -16.24
C GLN A 166 99.86 50.13 -16.01
N GLN A 167 100.65 49.92 -17.07
CA GLN A 167 102.04 49.42 -17.12
C GLN A 167 102.28 48.78 -18.49
N LYS A 168 102.49 49.62 -19.50
CA LYS A 168 103.21 49.25 -20.71
C LYS A 168 103.97 50.47 -21.22
N SER A 169 104.88 50.93 -20.38
CA SER A 169 105.90 51.93 -20.69
C SER A 169 107.15 51.54 -19.91
N GLN A 170 108.29 51.59 -20.59
CA GLN A 170 109.65 51.44 -20.08
C GLN A 170 110.11 50.00 -19.77
N ILE A 171 110.92 49.49 -20.71
CA ILE A 171 112.20 48.76 -20.58
C ILE A 171 112.71 48.75 -22.05
N GLU A 172 113.52 49.77 -22.42
CA GLU A 172 114.98 49.66 -22.67
C GLU A 172 115.26 48.78 -23.91
N GLU A 173 115.70 49.27 -25.07
CA GLU A 173 116.72 50.28 -25.39
C GLU A 173 118.04 50.05 -24.66
N GLU A 174 118.73 48.97 -25.01
CA GLU A 174 120.20 48.87 -25.11
C GLU A 174 120.54 47.45 -25.61
N GLN A 175 121.15 47.33 -26.79
CA GLN A 175 122.46 46.66 -26.96
C GLN A 175 122.88 46.54 -28.44
N THR A 176 124.09 47.03 -28.62
CA THR A 176 125.01 47.05 -29.76
C THR A 176 125.47 45.65 -30.22
N PRO A 177 126.16 45.54 -31.38
CA PRO A 177 126.44 44.27 -32.02
C PRO A 177 127.67 43.60 -31.39
N LEU A 178 127.45 42.50 -30.66
CA LEU A 178 128.51 41.63 -30.18
C LEU A 178 128.44 40.29 -30.94
N ALA A 179 128.96 40.33 -32.17
CA ALA A 179 129.50 39.13 -32.78
C ALA A 179 130.69 38.64 -31.95
N THR A 180 130.99 37.35 -32.09
CA THR A 180 132.14 36.59 -31.57
C THR A 180 132.03 36.00 -30.17
N TYR A 181 132.01 34.66 -30.15
CA TYR A 181 132.10 33.73 -29.02
C TYR A 181 130.79 33.38 -28.29
N VAL A 182 129.81 32.87 -29.06
CA VAL A 182 128.76 32.00 -28.49
C VAL A 182 129.40 30.64 -28.19
N ASP A 183 129.53 30.35 -26.91
CA ASP A 183 129.91 29.02 -26.42
C ASP A 183 128.86 27.99 -26.84
N LYS A 184 129.31 26.85 -27.37
CA LYS A 184 128.45 25.82 -28.01
C LYS A 184 127.36 25.32 -27.06
N THR A 185 127.65 25.36 -25.76
CA THR A 185 126.77 24.99 -24.64
C THR A 185 125.52 25.88 -24.52
N VAL A 186 125.66 27.20 -24.71
CA VAL A 186 124.53 28.15 -24.62
C VAL A 186 123.57 27.97 -25.79
N LEU A 187 124.09 27.65 -26.97
CA LEU A 187 123.29 27.36 -28.16
C LEU A 187 122.49 26.05 -27.98
N GLU A 188 123.12 25.01 -27.43
CA GLU A 188 122.45 23.75 -27.12
C GLU A 188 121.34 23.90 -26.08
N ASP A 189 121.54 24.72 -25.05
CA ASP A 189 120.52 24.98 -24.03
C ASP A 189 119.37 25.84 -24.55
N PHE A 190 119.66 26.80 -25.45
CA PHE A 190 118.62 27.54 -26.17
C PHE A 190 117.77 26.60 -27.04
N GLU A 191 118.38 25.67 -27.77
CA GLU A 191 117.63 24.66 -28.53
C GLU A 191 116.80 23.74 -27.63
N LYS A 192 117.32 23.31 -26.48
CA LYS A 192 116.54 22.51 -25.51
C LYS A 192 115.34 23.29 -24.99
N LEU A 193 115.52 24.57 -24.65
CA LEU A 193 114.42 25.44 -24.22
C LEU A 193 113.39 25.65 -25.33
N GLN A 194 113.82 25.80 -26.58
CA GLN A 194 112.92 25.91 -27.72
C GLN A 194 112.10 24.63 -27.91
N ARG A 195 112.72 23.45 -27.78
CA ARG A 195 112.02 22.15 -27.81
C ARG A 195 111.03 22.00 -26.64
N VAL A 196 111.38 22.43 -25.44
CA VAL A 196 110.48 22.42 -24.27
C VAL A 196 109.30 23.37 -24.48
N ASN A 197 109.54 24.57 -25.02
CA ASN A 197 108.49 25.55 -25.29
C ASN A 197 107.51 25.03 -26.36
N GLU A 198 108.00 24.41 -27.43
CA GLU A 198 107.13 23.79 -28.43
C GLU A 198 106.32 22.60 -27.87
N LYS A 199 106.93 21.76 -27.00
CA LYS A 199 106.19 20.73 -26.26
C LYS A 199 105.12 21.32 -25.34
N LEU A 200 105.43 22.41 -24.65
CA LEU A 200 104.49 23.10 -23.77
C LEU A 200 103.32 23.70 -24.57
N LYS A 201 103.60 24.33 -25.71
CA LYS A 201 102.57 24.84 -26.64
C LYS A 201 101.70 23.71 -27.18
N ALA A 202 102.28 22.56 -27.53
CA ALA A 202 101.53 21.39 -27.98
C ALA A 202 100.59 20.89 -26.88
N LYS A 203 101.09 20.74 -25.64
CA LYS A 203 100.28 20.34 -24.47
C LYS A 203 99.19 21.37 -24.13
N HIS A 204 99.46 22.65 -24.32
CA HIS A 204 98.45 23.70 -24.17
C HIS A 204 97.37 23.65 -25.26
N ARG A 205 97.71 23.27 -26.49
CA ARG A 205 96.72 23.05 -27.56
C ARG A 205 95.84 21.83 -27.27
N GLU A 206 96.45 20.74 -26.81
CA GLU A 206 95.75 19.51 -26.40
C GLU A 206 94.76 19.81 -25.27
N THR A 207 95.23 20.36 -24.15
CA THR A 207 94.35 20.72 -23.02
C THR A 207 93.25 21.71 -23.39
N ARG A 208 93.49 22.63 -24.33
CA ARG A 208 92.46 23.54 -24.84
C ARG A 208 91.39 22.80 -25.66
N ASN A 209 91.78 21.80 -26.45
CA ASN A 209 90.85 20.98 -27.21
C ASN A 209 90.03 20.07 -26.28
N ASP A 210 90.65 19.50 -25.25
CA ASP A 210 89.96 18.71 -24.23
C ASP A 210 88.93 19.55 -23.47
N LEU A 211 89.32 20.77 -23.05
CA LEU A 211 88.40 21.72 -22.42
C LEU A 211 87.24 22.10 -23.35
N LYS A 212 87.50 22.26 -24.65
CA LYS A 212 86.44 22.55 -25.63
C LYS A 212 85.47 21.37 -25.77
N THR A 213 85.97 20.15 -25.74
CA THR A 213 85.18 18.91 -25.79
C THR A 213 84.36 18.75 -24.52
N ALA A 214 84.99 18.87 -23.34
CA ALA A 214 84.31 18.81 -22.05
C ALA A 214 83.22 19.88 -21.90
N ARG A 215 83.44 21.10 -22.44
CA ARG A 215 82.42 22.15 -22.44
C ARG A 215 81.22 21.80 -23.34
N LYS A 216 81.45 21.14 -24.47
CA LYS A 216 80.38 20.66 -25.35
C LYS A 216 79.57 19.57 -24.66
N ASP A 217 80.25 18.62 -23.99
CA ASP A 217 79.60 17.54 -23.25
C ASP A 217 78.80 18.07 -22.06
N LEU A 218 79.32 19.07 -21.34
CA LEU A 218 78.59 19.75 -20.26
C LEU A 218 77.30 20.41 -20.78
N ASN A 219 77.37 21.11 -21.92
CA ASN A 219 76.19 21.72 -22.54
C ASN A 219 75.16 20.66 -22.95
N ASN A 220 75.59 19.54 -23.52
CA ASN A 220 74.68 18.43 -23.87
C ASN A 220 73.99 17.86 -22.62
N ARG A 221 74.75 17.59 -21.56
CA ARG A 221 74.18 17.11 -20.28
C ARG A 221 73.21 18.11 -19.66
N ASN A 222 73.48 19.42 -19.76
CA ASN A 222 72.54 20.45 -19.29
C ASN A 222 71.22 20.41 -20.07
N MET A 223 71.25 20.19 -21.39
CA MET A 223 70.02 20.02 -22.18
C MET A 223 69.25 18.76 -21.75
N GLU A 224 69.94 17.64 -21.50
CA GLU A 224 69.31 16.40 -20.99
C GLU A 224 68.66 16.61 -19.61
N VAL A 225 69.31 17.38 -18.72
CA VAL A 225 68.75 17.72 -17.40
C VAL A 225 67.51 18.60 -17.52
N GLU A 226 67.49 19.56 -18.45
CA GLU A 226 66.30 20.38 -18.74
C GLU A 226 65.14 19.53 -19.28
N GLU A 227 65.43 18.59 -20.19
CA GLU A 227 64.43 17.66 -20.71
C GLU A 227 63.85 16.77 -19.60
N MET A 228 64.71 16.19 -18.75
CA MET A 228 64.26 15.42 -17.59
C MET A 228 63.42 16.26 -16.60
N SER A 229 63.77 17.52 -16.40
CA SER A 229 63.00 18.45 -15.55
C SER A 229 61.58 18.67 -16.10
N LEU A 230 61.43 18.77 -17.42
CA LEU A 230 60.12 18.87 -18.06
C LEU A 230 59.30 17.58 -17.88
N ILE A 231 59.93 16.41 -18.03
CA ILE A 231 59.29 15.11 -17.81
C ILE A 231 58.78 15.00 -16.37
N ILE A 232 59.60 15.37 -15.37
CA ILE A 232 59.22 15.35 -13.95
C ILE A 232 58.02 16.24 -13.68
N LYS A 233 57.98 17.46 -14.25
CA LYS A 233 56.83 18.37 -14.12
C LYS A 233 55.55 17.79 -14.71
N ASN A 234 55.65 17.14 -15.87
CA ASN A 234 54.50 16.50 -16.52
C ASN A 234 53.99 15.30 -15.71
N LEU A 235 54.88 14.49 -15.15
CA LEU A 235 54.52 13.37 -14.26
C LEU A 235 53.86 13.86 -12.97
N ALA A 236 54.38 14.92 -12.35
CA ALA A 236 53.77 15.51 -11.16
C ALA A 236 52.34 16.01 -11.43
N LYS A 237 52.13 16.69 -12.57
CA LYS A 237 50.79 17.13 -12.98
C LYS A 237 49.84 15.93 -13.19
N ARG A 238 50.31 14.87 -13.84
CA ARG A 238 49.51 13.67 -14.07
C ARG A 238 49.15 12.94 -12.77
N ASN A 239 50.06 12.91 -11.79
CA ASN A 239 49.77 12.34 -10.47
C ASN A 239 48.69 13.15 -9.75
N GLN A 240 48.76 14.48 -9.79
CA GLN A 240 47.73 15.34 -9.23
C GLN A 240 46.36 15.11 -9.90
N ASP A 241 46.33 14.94 -11.23
CA ASP A 241 45.08 14.63 -11.95
C ASP A 241 44.50 13.25 -11.56
N LEU A 242 45.35 12.27 -11.23
CA LEU A 242 44.92 10.95 -10.75
C LEU A 242 44.39 11.01 -9.32
N GLU A 243 45.04 11.74 -8.42
CA GLU A 243 44.57 11.97 -7.04
C GLU A 243 43.18 12.61 -7.05
N ASN A 244 42.99 13.66 -7.86
CA ASN A 244 41.69 14.31 -8.04
C ASN A 244 40.62 13.35 -8.59
N GLN A 245 40.99 12.40 -9.45
CA GLN A 245 40.05 11.39 -9.95
C GLN A 245 39.67 10.39 -8.85
N ILE A 246 40.63 9.91 -8.07
CA ILE A 246 40.39 9.00 -6.95
C ILE A 246 39.42 9.62 -5.94
N GLU A 247 39.61 10.88 -5.58
CA GLU A 247 38.72 11.60 -4.66
C GLU A 247 37.28 11.71 -5.19
N ARG A 248 37.12 11.94 -6.51
CA ARG A 248 35.81 11.92 -7.17
C ARG A 248 35.17 10.53 -7.19
N PHE A 249 35.94 9.45 -7.19
CA PHE A 249 35.41 8.10 -7.10
C PHE A 249 34.98 7.78 -5.67
N LEU A 250 35.82 8.06 -4.67
CA LEU A 250 35.50 7.83 -3.26
C LEU A 250 34.27 8.61 -2.79
N SER A 251 34.07 9.85 -3.29
CA SER A 251 32.86 10.61 -3.00
C SER A 251 31.59 10.03 -3.64
N LYS A 252 31.69 9.23 -4.71
CA LYS A 252 30.54 8.51 -5.28
C LYS A 252 30.14 7.29 -4.43
N ASP A 253 31.09 6.62 -3.78
CA ASP A 253 30.80 5.44 -2.95
C ASP A 253 29.91 5.79 -1.73
N THR A 254 30.05 6.99 -1.15
CA THR A 254 29.14 7.47 -0.08
C THR A 254 27.68 7.61 -0.53
N LYS A 255 27.43 7.82 -1.83
CA LYS A 255 26.07 7.81 -2.38
C LYS A 255 25.53 6.39 -2.51
N PHE A 256 26.42 5.42 -2.77
CA PHE A 256 26.05 4.02 -2.87
C PHE A 256 25.60 3.44 -1.53
N GLU A 257 26.32 3.72 -0.44
CA GLU A 257 25.92 3.32 0.93
C GLU A 257 24.55 3.90 1.32
N ASN A 258 24.28 5.15 0.92
CA ASN A 258 22.95 5.75 1.10
C ASN A 258 21.87 5.04 0.27
N THR A 259 22.18 4.59 -0.95
CA THR A 259 21.20 3.83 -1.76
C THR A 259 20.94 2.44 -1.19
N GLU A 260 21.96 1.77 -0.65
CA GLU A 260 21.82 0.46 -0.03
C GLU A 260 20.96 0.53 1.25
N SER A 261 21.18 1.54 2.09
CA SER A 261 20.34 1.81 3.27
C SER A 261 18.88 2.06 2.89
N ARG A 262 18.63 2.83 1.81
CA ARG A 262 17.27 3.06 1.30
C ARG A 262 16.64 1.81 0.71
N LEU A 263 17.44 0.94 0.09
CA LEU A 263 16.96 -0.33 -0.46
C LEU A 263 16.54 -1.29 0.66
N LYS A 264 17.31 -1.33 1.75
CA LYS A 264 16.95 -2.08 2.97
C LYS A 264 15.63 -1.59 3.56
N GLU A 265 15.47 -0.28 3.73
CA GLU A 265 14.21 0.32 4.21
C GLU A 265 13.02 0.00 3.28
N ALA A 266 13.22 0.07 1.96
CA ALA A 266 12.19 -0.30 0.98
C ALA A 266 11.81 -1.78 1.08
N ASN A 267 12.77 -2.69 1.30
CA ASN A 267 12.50 -4.10 1.50
C ASN A 267 11.71 -4.37 2.78
N ASP A 268 12.03 -3.68 3.88
CA ASP A 268 11.28 -3.79 5.13
C ASP A 268 9.83 -3.31 4.93
N ILE A 269 9.62 -2.22 4.18
CA ILE A 269 8.27 -1.75 3.80
C ILE A 269 7.55 -2.78 2.93
N ILE A 270 8.23 -3.39 1.96
CA ILE A 270 7.63 -4.44 1.11
C ILE A 270 7.19 -5.63 1.97
N GLN A 271 7.98 -6.03 2.96
CA GLN A 271 7.64 -7.15 3.83
C GLN A 271 6.42 -6.83 4.71
N THR A 272 6.36 -5.63 5.28
CA THR A 272 5.18 -5.20 6.06
C THR A 272 3.92 -5.14 5.20
N LEU A 273 4.01 -4.69 3.94
CA LEU A 273 2.89 -4.71 3.00
C LEU A 273 2.43 -6.13 2.63
N LYS A 274 3.34 -7.10 2.54
CA LYS A 274 2.97 -8.51 2.33
C LYS A 274 2.18 -9.04 3.52
N ASP A 275 2.66 -8.80 4.74
CA ASP A 275 1.99 -9.24 5.96
C ASP A 275 0.59 -8.61 6.12
N GLU A 276 0.42 -7.33 5.74
CA GLU A 276 -0.88 -6.67 5.71
C GLU A 276 -1.82 -7.24 4.65
N ASN A 277 -1.29 -7.62 3.49
CA ASN A 277 -2.09 -8.25 2.44
C ASN A 277 -2.60 -9.63 2.89
N ASP A 278 -1.77 -10.43 3.56
CA ASP A 278 -2.17 -11.72 4.13
C ASP A 278 -3.25 -11.56 5.21
N ARG A 279 -3.17 -10.49 6.02
CA ARG A 279 -4.24 -10.11 6.96
C ARG A 279 -5.54 -9.77 6.23
N CYS A 280 -5.45 -9.04 5.11
CA CYS A 280 -6.62 -8.70 4.30
C CYS A 280 -7.32 -9.95 3.75
N ASP A 281 -6.56 -10.93 3.27
CA ASP A 281 -7.11 -12.20 2.78
C ASP A 281 -7.80 -13.01 3.91
N ASN A 282 -7.22 -13.00 5.11
CA ASN A 282 -7.86 -13.59 6.30
C ASN A 282 -9.20 -12.91 6.64
N TYR A 283 -9.27 -11.58 6.60
CA TYR A 283 -10.53 -10.85 6.81
C TYR A 283 -11.58 -11.17 5.74
N LYS A 284 -11.15 -11.30 4.49
CA LYS A 284 -12.03 -11.67 3.38
C LYS A 284 -12.63 -13.07 3.58
N ALA A 285 -11.82 -14.03 4.01
CA ALA A 285 -12.29 -15.38 4.34
C ALA A 285 -13.26 -15.38 5.54
N ALA A 286 -12.98 -14.59 6.58
CA ALA A 286 -13.87 -14.44 7.73
C ALA A 286 -15.23 -13.83 7.32
N TYR A 287 -15.21 -12.82 6.46
CA TYR A 287 -16.42 -12.18 5.94
C TYR A 287 -17.29 -13.16 5.13
N GLN A 288 -16.68 -13.98 4.28
CA GLN A 288 -17.40 -15.03 3.54
C GLN A 288 -18.07 -16.05 4.49
N LYS A 289 -17.37 -16.48 5.54
CA LYS A 289 -17.96 -17.36 6.58
C LYS A 289 -19.15 -16.71 7.29
N MET A 290 -19.05 -15.40 7.57
CA MET A 290 -20.15 -14.64 8.18
C MET A 290 -21.37 -14.55 7.26
N GLN A 291 -21.17 -14.30 5.96
CA GLN A 291 -22.27 -14.27 4.99
C GLN A 291 -23.01 -15.60 4.90
N ILE A 292 -22.27 -16.72 4.85
CA ILE A 292 -22.86 -18.07 4.85
C ILE A 292 -23.68 -18.30 6.13
N THR A 293 -23.18 -17.83 7.27
CA THR A 293 -23.87 -17.95 8.56
C THR A 293 -25.18 -17.16 8.57
N ILE A 294 -25.18 -15.94 8.06
CA ILE A 294 -26.38 -15.10 7.94
C ILE A 294 -27.42 -15.78 7.05
N GLN A 295 -27.02 -16.25 5.87
CA GLN A 295 -27.92 -16.98 4.96
C GLN A 295 -28.52 -18.23 5.61
N THR A 296 -27.70 -19.00 6.32
CA THR A 296 -28.16 -20.19 7.06
C THR A 296 -29.18 -19.82 8.15
N GLN A 297 -29.01 -18.69 8.84
CA GLN A 297 -29.95 -18.22 9.85
C GLN A 297 -31.26 -17.73 9.22
N GLU A 298 -31.20 -17.03 8.09
CA GLU A 298 -32.37 -16.59 7.34
C GLU A 298 -33.22 -17.78 6.86
N GLU A 299 -32.58 -18.83 6.34
CA GLU A 299 -33.26 -20.07 5.96
C GLU A 299 -33.91 -20.76 7.16
N ARG A 300 -33.25 -20.81 8.32
CA ARG A 300 -33.84 -21.32 9.57
C ARG A 300 -35.06 -20.52 9.99
N LEU A 301 -34.99 -19.19 9.95
CA LEU A 301 -36.12 -18.30 10.25
C LEU A 301 -37.28 -18.49 9.27
N ALA A 302 -36.99 -18.63 7.97
CA ALA A 302 -37.99 -18.90 6.95
C ALA A 302 -38.69 -20.25 7.18
N ASN A 303 -37.92 -21.29 7.51
CA ASN A 303 -38.44 -22.62 7.81
C ASN A 303 -39.28 -22.66 9.09
N MET A 304 -38.98 -21.85 10.12
CA MET A 304 -39.81 -21.74 11.32
C MET A 304 -41.11 -20.93 11.09
N LYS A 305 -41.10 -19.92 10.21
CA LYS A 305 -42.31 -19.13 9.90
C LYS A 305 -43.36 -19.93 9.12
N ARG A 306 -42.95 -20.88 8.27
CA ARG A 306 -43.86 -21.74 7.49
C ARG A 306 -44.89 -22.49 8.36
N PRO A 307 -44.50 -23.30 9.37
CA PRO A 307 -45.46 -24.00 10.23
C PRO A 307 -46.28 -23.03 11.09
N GLN A 308 -45.70 -21.90 11.54
CA GLN A 308 -46.45 -20.91 12.31
C GLN A 308 -47.59 -20.28 11.50
N THR A 309 -47.36 -20.00 10.22
CA THR A 309 -48.41 -19.51 9.32
C THR A 309 -49.47 -20.56 9.04
N ALA A 310 -49.10 -21.83 8.88
CA ALA A 310 -50.04 -22.94 8.72
C ALA A 310 -50.90 -23.13 9.99
N GLN A 311 -50.28 -23.12 11.17
CA GLN A 311 -50.97 -23.22 12.45
C GLN A 311 -51.91 -22.03 12.70
N SER A 312 -51.49 -20.82 12.31
CA SER A 312 -52.35 -19.63 12.40
C SER A 312 -53.57 -19.72 11.48
N ARG A 313 -53.45 -20.34 10.30
CA ARG A 313 -54.60 -20.61 9.42
C ARG A 313 -55.56 -21.61 10.07
N GLN A 314 -55.05 -22.73 10.58
CA GLN A 314 -55.85 -23.72 11.29
C GLN A 314 -56.57 -23.13 12.51
N TYR A 315 -55.90 -22.28 13.29
CA TYR A 315 -56.52 -21.61 14.43
C TYR A 315 -57.67 -20.68 14.01
N ARG A 316 -57.50 -19.92 12.92
CA ARG A 316 -58.57 -19.07 12.37
C ARG A 316 -59.76 -19.90 11.90
N GLU A 317 -59.53 -20.99 11.17
CA GLU A 317 -60.59 -21.90 10.72
C GLU A 317 -61.35 -22.51 11.90
N MET A 318 -60.63 -22.91 12.94
CA MET A 318 -61.23 -23.43 14.16
C MET A 318 -62.03 -22.36 14.91
N GLN A 319 -61.56 -21.11 14.96
CA GLN A 319 -62.33 -19.99 15.54
C GLN A 319 -63.65 -19.76 14.79
N THR A 320 -63.61 -19.74 13.45
CA THR A 320 -64.83 -19.58 12.65
C THR A 320 -65.81 -20.73 12.89
N MET A 321 -65.32 -21.97 13.02
CA MET A 321 -66.17 -23.13 13.28
C MET A 321 -66.78 -23.07 14.69
N VAL A 322 -66.04 -22.58 15.68
CA VAL A 322 -66.57 -22.38 17.03
C VAL A 322 -67.66 -21.32 17.04
N GLU A 323 -67.50 -20.23 16.28
CA GLU A 323 -68.50 -19.17 16.18
C GLU A 323 -69.78 -19.65 15.48
N THR A 324 -69.67 -20.40 14.39
CA THR A 324 -70.83 -20.98 13.71
C THR A 324 -71.57 -21.96 14.61
N LEU A 325 -70.86 -22.87 15.29
CA LEU A 325 -71.45 -23.83 16.22
C LEU A 325 -72.13 -23.13 17.41
N LYS A 326 -71.56 -22.03 17.92
CA LYS A 326 -72.19 -21.21 18.96
C LYS A 326 -73.50 -20.60 18.47
N TRP A 327 -73.51 -20.05 17.26
CA TRP A 327 -74.70 -19.46 16.67
C TRP A 327 -75.80 -20.50 16.42
N GLU A 328 -75.45 -21.68 15.90
CA GLU A 328 -76.38 -22.81 15.72
C GLU A 328 -76.95 -23.29 17.05
N LYS A 329 -76.10 -23.47 18.07
CA LYS A 329 -76.53 -23.82 19.42
C LYS A 329 -77.55 -22.82 19.95
N GLU A 330 -77.25 -21.52 19.87
CA GLU A 330 -78.13 -20.47 20.37
C GLU A 330 -79.47 -20.44 19.61
N SER A 331 -79.42 -20.53 18.29
CA SER A 331 -80.60 -20.62 17.43
C SER A 331 -81.48 -21.83 17.78
N LEU A 332 -80.87 -23.01 17.98
CA LEU A 332 -81.58 -24.22 18.40
C LEU A 332 -82.18 -24.08 19.80
N MET A 333 -81.44 -23.51 20.76
CA MET A 333 -81.97 -23.27 22.11
C MET A 333 -83.16 -22.32 22.08
N GLN A 334 -83.11 -21.24 21.30
CA GLN A 334 -84.23 -20.31 21.15
C GLN A 334 -85.46 -21.00 20.52
N ARG A 335 -85.24 -21.83 19.50
CA ARG A 335 -86.32 -22.62 18.88
C ARG A 335 -86.91 -23.63 19.86
N LEU A 336 -86.07 -24.39 20.56
CA LEU A 336 -86.48 -25.39 21.56
C LEU A 336 -87.13 -24.77 22.78
N SER A 337 -86.80 -23.53 23.15
CA SER A 337 -87.47 -22.81 24.24
C SER A 337 -88.89 -22.35 23.82
N LYS A 338 -89.05 -21.93 22.56
CA LYS A 338 -90.34 -21.51 22.01
C LYS A 338 -91.32 -22.67 21.81
N VAL A 339 -90.84 -23.83 21.37
CA VAL A 339 -91.70 -24.98 21.00
C VAL A 339 -92.58 -25.50 22.16
N PRO A 340 -92.08 -25.72 23.39
CA PRO A 340 -92.89 -26.12 24.54
C PRO A 340 -93.92 -25.06 24.91
N GLY A 341 -93.53 -23.78 24.92
CA GLY A 341 -94.46 -22.68 25.20
C GLY A 341 -95.59 -22.58 24.17
N MET A 342 -95.29 -22.79 22.89
CA MET A 342 -96.31 -22.84 21.84
C MET A 342 -97.19 -24.09 21.97
N LYS A 343 -96.60 -25.28 22.16
CA LYS A 343 -97.35 -26.54 22.32
C LYS A 343 -98.19 -26.62 23.60
N MET A 344 -97.81 -25.93 24.67
CA MET A 344 -98.60 -25.83 25.89
C MET A 344 -99.77 -24.84 25.76
N LYS A 345 -99.65 -23.84 24.87
CA LYS A 345 -100.72 -22.89 24.56
C LYS A 345 -101.69 -23.42 23.51
N ASP A 346 -101.19 -24.17 22.53
CA ASP A 346 -102.02 -24.89 21.56
C ASP A 346 -102.85 -25.94 22.30
N ASN A 347 -104.18 -25.79 22.26
CA ASN A 347 -105.17 -26.73 22.81
C ASN A 347 -105.31 -26.79 24.35
N ASN A 348 -104.79 -25.82 25.11
CA ASN A 348 -105.02 -25.75 26.57
C ASN A 348 -105.54 -24.36 27.03
N PRO A 349 -106.86 -24.11 26.96
CA PRO A 349 -107.46 -22.82 27.32
C PRO A 349 -107.30 -22.44 28.81
N SER A 350 -106.94 -23.40 29.67
CA SER A 350 -106.63 -23.16 31.08
C SER A 350 -105.28 -22.46 31.33
N ILE A 351 -104.37 -22.48 30.34
CA ILE A 351 -103.08 -21.76 30.37
C ILE A 351 -103.14 -20.56 29.40
N ALA A 352 -104.35 -20.04 29.16
CA ALA A 352 -104.58 -18.84 28.36
C ALA A 352 -103.83 -17.64 28.94
N ASP A 353 -103.50 -16.71 28.06
CA ASP A 353 -102.77 -15.48 28.36
C ASP A 353 -103.43 -14.73 29.53
N LEU A 354 -102.77 -14.71 30.70
CA LEU A 354 -103.24 -13.99 31.89
C LEU A 354 -103.34 -12.47 31.66
N SER A 355 -102.76 -11.98 30.55
CA SER A 355 -102.88 -10.60 30.08
C SER A 355 -104.24 -10.31 29.44
N ASP A 356 -104.98 -11.33 28.98
CA ASP A 356 -106.26 -11.13 28.28
C ASP A 356 -107.35 -10.66 29.28
N PRO A 357 -107.87 -9.43 29.14
CA PRO A 357 -108.93 -8.90 30.00
C PRO A 357 -110.30 -9.54 29.75
N ASN A 358 -110.44 -10.33 28.67
CA ASN A 358 -111.66 -11.05 28.30
C ASN A 358 -111.57 -12.56 28.56
N ARG A 359 -110.56 -13.03 29.31
CA ARG A 359 -110.51 -14.44 29.70
C ARG A 359 -111.73 -14.83 30.56
N PRO A 360 -112.24 -16.07 30.47
CA PRO A 360 -113.46 -16.49 31.17
C PRO A 360 -113.46 -16.19 32.68
N GLU A 361 -112.34 -16.42 33.36
CA GLU A 361 -112.21 -16.10 34.79
C GLU A 361 -112.32 -14.59 35.06
N LYS A 362 -111.63 -13.75 34.30
CA LYS A 362 -111.67 -12.29 34.47
C LYS A 362 -113.02 -11.70 34.09
N LEU A 363 -113.70 -12.30 33.11
CA LEU A 363 -115.10 -11.97 32.81
C LEU A 363 -116.00 -12.32 33.99
N SER A 364 -115.83 -13.49 34.60
CA SER A 364 -116.61 -13.88 35.78
C SER A 364 -116.37 -12.94 36.97
N GLU A 365 -115.12 -12.51 37.20
CA GLU A 365 -114.77 -11.50 38.21
C GLU A 365 -115.43 -10.15 37.91
N LYS A 366 -115.34 -9.65 36.67
CA LYS A 366 -115.99 -8.40 36.26
C LYS A 366 -117.51 -8.44 36.42
N PHE A 367 -118.16 -9.54 36.03
CA PHE A 367 -119.60 -9.70 36.22
C PHE A 367 -119.94 -9.70 37.70
N ARG A 368 -119.18 -10.44 38.53
CA ARG A 368 -119.37 -10.45 39.98
C ARG A 368 -119.22 -9.06 40.58
N GLU A 369 -118.19 -8.31 40.19
CA GLU A 369 -117.92 -6.95 40.66
C GLU A 369 -119.03 -5.98 40.25
N ILE A 370 -119.56 -6.07 39.03
CA ILE A 370 -120.71 -5.26 38.60
C ILE A 370 -121.93 -5.54 39.48
N TYR A 371 -122.23 -6.82 39.76
CA TYR A 371 -123.33 -7.16 40.65
C TYR A 371 -123.09 -6.62 42.06
N ASP A 372 -121.93 -6.89 42.64
CA ASP A 372 -121.58 -6.48 44.01
C ASP A 372 -121.66 -4.95 44.20
N ASN A 373 -121.08 -4.20 43.25
CA ASN A 373 -121.13 -2.74 43.27
C ASN A 373 -122.56 -2.22 43.08
N ALA A 374 -123.37 -2.83 42.21
CA ALA A 374 -124.75 -2.42 42.01
C ALA A 374 -125.61 -2.64 43.25
N TRP A 375 -125.46 -3.78 43.93
CA TRP A 375 -126.17 -4.08 45.17
C TRP A 375 -125.73 -3.19 46.33
N THR A 376 -124.42 -2.94 46.45
CA THR A 376 -123.87 -2.05 47.48
C THR A 376 -124.36 -0.61 47.27
N ASN A 377 -124.27 -0.09 46.04
CA ASN A 377 -124.77 1.26 45.74
C ASN A 377 -126.28 1.42 45.97
N LEU A 378 -127.07 0.37 45.68
CA LEU A 378 -128.50 0.38 45.93
C LEU A 378 -128.81 0.39 47.43
N LEU A 379 -128.06 -0.40 48.21
CA LEU A 379 -128.16 -0.43 49.67
C LEU A 379 -127.83 0.94 50.26
N ASP A 380 -126.68 1.51 49.89
CA ASP A 380 -126.25 2.84 50.34
C ASP A 380 -127.31 3.90 50.00
N TYR A 381 -127.86 3.88 48.78
CA TYR A 381 -128.90 4.81 48.35
C TYR A 381 -130.18 4.72 49.20
N ILE A 382 -130.63 3.50 49.50
CA ILE A 382 -131.86 3.28 50.28
C ILE A 382 -131.61 3.66 51.75
N THR A 383 -130.48 3.26 52.32
CA THR A 383 -130.08 3.62 53.69
C THR A 383 -129.97 5.14 53.83
N GLU A 384 -129.34 5.84 52.88
CA GLU A 384 -129.25 7.31 52.89
C GLU A 384 -130.64 7.98 52.79
N LYS A 385 -131.54 7.44 51.96
CA LYS A 385 -132.86 8.03 51.73
C LYS A 385 -133.87 7.77 52.83
N THR A 386 -133.82 6.61 53.48
CA THR A 386 -134.79 6.20 54.50
C THR A 386 -134.31 6.47 55.92
N GLY A 387 -132.98 6.50 56.14
CA GLY A 387 -132.39 6.56 57.47
C GLY A 387 -132.56 5.28 58.29
N ASP A 388 -133.04 4.20 57.65
CA ASP A 388 -133.25 2.91 58.29
C ASP A 388 -131.92 2.14 58.45
N SER A 389 -131.86 1.20 59.39
CA SER A 389 -130.71 0.30 59.51
C SER A 389 -130.60 -0.63 58.29
N ASP A 390 -129.38 -1.00 57.89
CA ASP A 390 -129.11 -1.85 56.73
C ASP A 390 -129.98 -3.13 56.67
N ASP A 391 -130.28 -3.76 57.81
CA ASP A 391 -131.13 -4.96 57.88
C ASP A 391 -132.56 -4.75 57.34
N ILE A 392 -133.10 -3.53 57.48
CA ILE A 392 -134.43 -3.16 56.99
C ILE A 392 -134.34 -2.86 55.49
N CYS A 393 -133.32 -2.12 55.07
CA CYS A 393 -133.06 -1.80 53.66
C CYS A 393 -132.82 -3.07 52.84
N ILE A 394 -132.05 -4.03 53.36
CA ILE A 394 -131.81 -5.33 52.72
C ILE A 394 -133.13 -6.09 52.52
N LYS A 395 -134.03 -6.12 53.52
CA LYS A 395 -135.34 -6.76 53.39
C LYS A 395 -136.20 -6.11 52.31
N GLN A 396 -136.18 -4.78 52.20
CA GLN A 396 -136.89 -4.04 51.16
C GLN A 396 -136.33 -4.38 49.77
N ILE A 397 -135.01 -4.37 49.61
CA ILE A 397 -134.32 -4.71 48.36
C ILE A 397 -134.64 -6.15 47.92
N VAL A 398 -134.57 -7.11 48.83
CA VAL A 398 -134.89 -8.52 48.54
C VAL A 398 -136.36 -8.69 48.17
N SER A 399 -137.26 -7.99 48.86
CA SER A 399 -138.69 -8.02 48.52
C SER A 399 -138.96 -7.43 47.13
N ALA A 400 -138.31 -6.32 46.77
CA ALA A 400 -138.41 -5.70 45.45
C ALA A 400 -137.82 -6.62 44.36
N GLN A 401 -136.69 -7.28 44.63
CA GLN A 401 -136.10 -8.24 43.69
C GLN A 401 -137.01 -9.45 43.46
N MET A 402 -137.66 -9.99 44.51
CA MET A 402 -138.64 -11.06 44.34
C MET A 402 -139.82 -10.62 43.48
N VAL A 403 -140.33 -9.40 43.66
CA VAL A 403 -141.43 -8.84 42.84
C VAL A 403 -141.00 -8.63 41.39
N CYS A 404 -139.79 -8.08 41.15
CA CYS A 404 -139.28 -7.87 39.79
C CYS A 404 -138.96 -9.18 39.07
N THR A 405 -138.42 -10.18 39.77
CA THR A 405 -138.13 -11.50 39.17
C THR A 405 -139.40 -12.30 38.87
N PHE A 406 -140.41 -12.26 39.74
CA PHE A 406 -141.72 -12.85 39.45
C PHE A 406 -142.49 -12.08 38.37
N GLY A 407 -142.42 -10.75 38.34
CA GLY A 407 -143.10 -9.91 37.35
C GLY A 407 -142.51 -9.99 35.94
N VAL A 408 -141.21 -10.24 35.80
CA VAL A 408 -140.55 -10.48 34.50
C VAL A 408 -140.83 -11.89 34.00
N LEU A 409 -140.98 -12.88 34.89
CA LEU A 409 -141.36 -14.25 34.52
C LEU A 409 -142.82 -14.35 34.05
N THR A 410 -143.75 -13.56 34.60
CA THR A 410 -145.16 -13.56 34.17
C THR A 410 -145.41 -12.70 32.93
N ASN A 411 -144.65 -11.62 32.70
CA ASN A 411 -144.76 -10.83 31.46
C ASN A 411 -144.09 -11.49 30.24
N LYS A 412 -143.12 -12.39 30.41
CA LYS A 412 -142.55 -13.19 29.31
C LYS A 412 -143.48 -14.32 28.81
N PHE A 413 -144.59 -14.57 29.49
CA PHE A 413 -145.64 -15.50 29.03
C PHE A 413 -146.83 -14.79 28.36
N LEU A 414 -146.77 -13.47 28.17
CA LEU A 414 -147.82 -12.66 27.53
C LEU A 414 -147.36 -11.89 26.28
N TYR A 415 -146.22 -12.26 25.69
CA TYR A 415 -145.80 -11.86 24.34
C TYR A 415 -145.17 -13.02 23.56
#